data_AF-A0A7L5ZGD4-F1
#
_entry.id   AF-A0A7L5ZGD4-F1
#
_cell.length_a   1.000
_cell.length_b   1.000
_cell.length_c   1.000
_cell.angle_alpha   90.00
_cell.angle_beta   90.00
_cell.angle_gamma   90.00
#
_symmetry.space_group_name_H-M   'P 1'
#
loop_
_entity.id
_entity.type
_entity.pdbx_description
1 polymer ?
#
loop_
_entity_poly.entity_id
_entity_poly.type
_entity_poly.pdbx_seq_one_letter_code
_entity_poly.pdbx_strand_id
1 'polypeptide(L)'
;MHDAQRASALQSRKANAEVVEGWRWMSTQSSRTCPACLAMDGSLHPVDELGPAGHPNCRCCAVPVTKSWRALGIDLDEPADTYQDGRAWFAEQPQSVQVQIMGRDRLDRLNSGLLTWDQIPMIRQSPDWRDSVVVRPLAA
;
A
#
# COMPACT_ATOMS: atom_id res chain seq x y z
N MET A 1 14.69 -1.88 -15.03
CA MET A 1 15.51 -1.32 -13.93
C MET A 1 14.79 -1.28 -12.57
N HIS A 2 13.61 -1.90 -12.39
CA HIS A 2 12.87 -1.82 -11.12
C HIS A 2 13.22 -2.95 -10.12
N ASP A 3 13.57 -4.15 -10.57
CA ASP A 3 13.78 -5.28 -9.65
C ASP A 3 15.08 -5.18 -8.85
N ALA A 4 16.16 -4.68 -9.46
CA ALA A 4 17.41 -4.40 -8.74
C ALA A 4 17.20 -3.39 -7.60
N GLN A 5 16.42 -2.32 -7.84
CA GLN A 5 16.11 -1.33 -6.80
C GLN A 5 15.28 -1.93 -5.67
N ARG A 6 14.30 -2.78 -5.99
CA ARG A 6 13.45 -3.45 -4.99
C ARG A 6 14.22 -4.46 -4.17
N ALA A 7 15.07 -5.25 -4.82
CA ALA A 7 15.97 -6.18 -4.15
C ALA A 7 16.96 -5.43 -3.25
N SER A 8 17.51 -4.29 -3.71
CA SER A 8 18.36 -3.43 -2.89
C SER A 8 17.61 -2.86 -1.68
N ALA A 9 16.37 -2.40 -1.85
CA ALA A 9 15.55 -1.92 -0.73
C ALA A 9 15.26 -3.02 0.29
N LEU A 10 15.00 -4.25 -0.17
CA LEU A 10 14.87 -5.42 0.72
C LEU A 10 16.17 -5.69 1.48
N GLN A 11 17.32 -5.74 0.81
CA GLN A 11 18.60 -5.99 1.48
C GLN A 11 18.96 -4.89 2.46
N SER A 12 18.67 -3.62 2.13
CA SER A 12 18.85 -2.49 3.03
C SER A 12 18.02 -2.65 4.30
N ARG A 13 16.73 -2.99 4.18
CA ARG A 13 15.86 -3.25 5.35
C ARG A 13 16.40 -4.41 6.20
N LYS A 14 16.77 -5.53 5.58
CA LYS A 14 17.31 -6.70 6.29
C LYS A 14 18.62 -6.40 7.01
N ALA A 15 19.50 -5.63 6.39
CA ALA A 15 20.79 -5.26 6.97
C ALA A 15 20.66 -4.28 8.14
N ASN A 16 19.50 -3.62 8.28
CA ASN A 16 19.20 -2.67 9.36
C ASN A 16 18.03 -3.18 10.23
N ALA A 17 17.80 -4.50 10.31
CA ALA A 17 16.69 -5.09 11.05
C ALA A 17 16.79 -4.88 12.58
N GLU A 18 17.93 -4.42 13.08
CA GLU A 18 18.11 -3.96 14.45
C GLU A 18 17.34 -2.65 14.72
N VAL A 19 17.17 -1.77 13.73
CA VAL A 19 16.43 -0.49 13.86
C VAL A 19 15.14 -0.40 13.03
N VAL A 20 14.98 -1.24 12.00
CA VAL A 20 13.78 -1.29 11.15
C VAL A 20 12.89 -2.45 11.59
N GLU A 21 11.63 -2.16 11.90
CA GLU A 21 10.62 -3.18 12.24
C GLU A 21 10.07 -3.88 10.99
N GLY A 22 9.89 -3.09 9.93
CA GLY A 22 9.27 -3.55 8.70
C GLY A 22 9.17 -2.43 7.68
N TRP A 23 8.13 -2.48 6.86
CA TRP A 23 7.82 -1.40 5.93
C TRP A 23 6.31 -1.19 5.80
N ARG A 24 5.94 0.04 5.49
CA ARG A 24 4.59 0.46 5.18
C ARG A 24 4.41 0.55 3.67
N TRP A 25 3.31 0.01 3.16
CA TRP A 25 2.90 0.26 1.78
C TRP A 25 2.38 1.69 1.67
N MET A 26 3.05 2.51 0.88
CA MET A 26 2.63 3.90 0.63
C MET A 26 2.31 4.10 -0.84
N SER A 27 1.21 4.80 -1.11
CA SER A 27 0.79 5.20 -2.45
C SER A 27 0.82 6.72 -2.59
N THR A 28 0.81 7.22 -3.82
CA THR A 28 0.80 8.67 -4.06
C THR A 28 -0.45 9.40 -3.54
N GLN A 29 -1.54 8.69 -3.19
CA GLN A 29 -2.80 9.31 -2.72
C GLN A 29 -3.28 10.46 -3.63
N SER A 30 -3.65 10.10 -4.86
CA SER A 30 -4.06 11.05 -5.90
C SER A 30 -5.22 10.48 -6.71
N SER A 31 -5.88 11.32 -7.51
CA SER A 31 -6.92 10.88 -8.47
C SER A 31 -6.43 9.91 -9.55
N ARG A 32 -5.11 9.68 -9.64
CA ARG A 32 -4.48 8.69 -10.52
C ARG A 32 -3.98 7.44 -9.79
N THR A 33 -4.10 7.38 -8.46
CA THR A 33 -3.78 6.18 -7.70
C THR A 33 -4.89 5.16 -7.92
N CYS A 34 -4.53 3.92 -8.25
CA CYS A 34 -5.54 2.89 -8.52
C CYS A 34 -6.21 2.42 -7.21
N PRO A 35 -7.45 1.90 -7.28
CA PRO A 35 -8.16 1.35 -6.12
C PRO A 35 -7.36 0.35 -5.29
N ALA A 36 -6.59 -0.55 -5.93
CA ALA A 36 -5.81 -1.56 -5.22
C ALA A 36 -4.68 -0.94 -4.41
N CYS A 37 -4.00 0.09 -4.94
CA CYS A 37 -2.96 0.79 -4.19
C CYS A 37 -3.53 1.56 -3.01
N LEU A 38 -4.70 2.21 -3.15
CA LEU A 38 -5.37 2.88 -2.02
C LEU A 38 -5.85 1.88 -0.97
N ALA A 39 -6.29 0.69 -1.39
CA ALA A 39 -6.71 -0.36 -0.47
C ALA A 39 -5.56 -0.94 0.38
N MET A 40 -4.35 -1.01 -0.21
CA MET A 40 -3.13 -1.48 0.43
C MET A 40 -2.40 -0.38 1.21
N ASP A 41 -2.65 0.88 0.89
CA ASP A 41 -1.98 2.03 1.52
C ASP A 41 -2.14 2.00 3.05
N GLY A 42 -1.03 2.13 3.77
CA GLY A 42 -0.97 2.03 5.22
C GLY A 42 -0.72 0.63 5.78
N SER A 43 -0.87 -0.44 4.97
CA SER A 43 -0.55 -1.80 5.43
C SER A 43 0.92 -1.94 5.83
N LEU A 44 1.16 -2.67 6.93
CA LEU A 44 2.47 -2.96 7.47
C LEU A 44 2.90 -4.37 7.08
N HIS A 45 4.17 -4.51 6.73
CA HIS A 45 4.77 -5.72 6.20
C HIS A 45 6.11 -6.02 6.90
N PRO A 46 6.46 -7.30 7.08
CA PRO A 46 7.72 -7.71 7.69
C PRO A 46 8.96 -7.15 6.99
N VAL A 47 10.05 -7.01 7.76
CA VAL A 47 11.34 -6.47 7.30
C VAL A 47 11.95 -7.27 6.14
N ASP A 48 11.67 -8.57 6.05
CA ASP A 48 12.17 -9.49 5.03
C ASP A 48 11.17 -9.77 3.90
N GLU A 49 9.96 -9.19 3.95
CA GLU A 49 9.00 -9.29 2.86
C GLU A 49 9.44 -8.42 1.66
N LEU A 50 9.51 -9.04 0.48
CA LEU A 50 9.77 -8.32 -0.77
C LEU A 50 8.52 -7.55 -1.20
N GLY A 51 8.62 -6.23 -1.32
CA GLY A 51 7.48 -5.42 -1.71
C GLY A 51 7.83 -3.96 -2.02
N PRO A 52 6.82 -3.16 -2.39
CA PRO A 52 5.43 -3.55 -2.64
C PRO A 52 5.32 -4.33 -3.95
N ALA A 53 4.46 -5.33 -4.11
CA ALA A 53 4.30 -6.04 -5.40
C ALA A 53 3.60 -5.18 -6.48
N GLY A 54 4.16 -4.02 -6.83
CA GLY A 54 3.60 -3.09 -7.80
C GLY A 54 3.71 -3.59 -9.24
N HIS A 55 2.72 -3.24 -10.07
CA HIS A 55 2.73 -3.44 -11.52
C HIS A 55 3.59 -2.38 -12.24
N PRO A 56 3.84 -2.51 -13.56
CA PRO A 56 4.45 -1.42 -14.34
C PRO A 56 3.67 -0.12 -14.17
N ASN A 57 4.38 1.00 -14.09
CA ASN A 57 3.81 2.32 -13.78
C ASN A 57 3.05 2.39 -12.43
N CYS A 58 3.38 1.55 -11.45
CA CYS A 58 2.81 1.68 -10.10
C CYS A 58 3.16 3.05 -9.50
N ARG A 59 2.24 3.55 -8.67
CA ARG A 59 2.38 4.78 -7.88
C ARG A 59 2.60 4.47 -6.39
N CYS A 60 3.16 3.30 -6.11
CA CYS A 60 3.33 2.71 -4.80
C CYS A 60 4.81 2.47 -4.47
N CYS A 61 5.20 2.60 -3.21
CA CYS A 61 6.54 2.30 -2.72
C CYS A 61 6.50 1.63 -1.34
N ALA A 62 7.63 1.03 -0.94
CA ALA A 62 7.85 0.52 0.40
C ALA A 62 8.60 1.59 1.19
N VAL A 63 8.02 2.04 2.30
CA VAL A 63 8.66 3.00 3.21
C VAL A 63 9.03 2.25 4.50
N PRO A 64 10.33 2.15 4.86
CA PRO A 64 10.74 1.51 6.09
C PRO A 64 10.06 2.13 7.31
N VAL A 65 9.66 1.28 8.25
CA VAL A 65 9.10 1.70 9.54
C VAL A 65 10.13 1.40 10.61
N THR A 66 10.57 2.45 11.30
CA THR A 66 11.49 2.35 12.42
C THR A 66 10.82 1.61 13.58
N LYS A 67 11.60 0.85 14.35
CA LYS A 67 11.14 0.29 15.61
C LYS A 67 10.69 1.37 16.58
N SER A 68 9.87 0.97 17.55
CA SER A 68 9.49 1.86 18.64
C SER A 68 10.70 2.31 19.46
N TRP A 69 10.63 3.49 20.06
CA TRP A 69 11.58 4.05 21.01
C TRP A 69 11.97 3.02 22.07
N ARG A 70 10.99 2.33 22.67
CA ARG A 70 11.28 1.30 23.68
C ARG A 70 12.02 0.09 23.11
N ALA A 71 11.70 -0.35 21.90
CA ALA A 71 12.45 -1.41 21.21
C ALA A 71 13.87 -0.98 20.82
N LEU A 72 14.12 0.34 20.73
CA LEU A 72 15.44 0.94 20.56
C LEU A 72 16.14 1.29 21.88
N GLY A 73 15.55 0.95 23.04
CA GLY A 73 16.11 1.23 24.36
C GLY A 73 15.90 2.67 24.85
N ILE A 74 15.01 3.43 24.23
CA ILE A 74 14.61 4.79 24.62
C ILE A 74 13.29 4.70 25.38
N ASP A 75 13.31 5.01 26.68
CA ASP A 75 12.10 4.97 27.53
C ASP A 75 11.27 6.24 27.38
N LEU A 76 10.57 6.35 26.25
CA LEU A 76 9.62 7.42 25.94
C LEU A 76 8.37 6.81 25.27
N ASP A 77 7.23 7.49 25.39
CA ASP A 77 6.00 7.11 24.70
C ASP A 77 5.99 7.56 23.25
N GLU A 78 5.60 6.68 22.32
CA GLU A 78 5.50 7.04 20.91
C GLU A 78 4.60 8.27 20.69
N PRO A 79 4.96 9.17 19.76
CA PRO A 79 4.04 10.18 19.30
C PRO A 79 2.88 9.52 18.54
N ALA A 80 1.76 10.22 18.43
CA ALA A 80 0.67 9.76 17.57
C ALA A 80 1.16 9.61 16.13
N ASP A 81 0.81 8.50 15.47
CA ASP A 81 1.12 8.32 14.04
C ASP A 81 0.33 9.35 13.23
N THR A 82 1.05 10.19 12.49
CA THR A 82 0.46 11.24 11.66
C THR A 82 0.15 10.75 10.25
N TYR A 83 0.46 9.49 9.94
CA TYR A 83 0.22 8.95 8.62
C TYR A 83 -1.27 8.69 8.37
N GLN A 84 -1.81 9.38 7.37
CA GLN A 84 -3.15 9.11 6.86
C GLN A 84 -3.07 7.98 5.83
N ASP A 85 -3.79 6.88 6.07
CA ASP A 85 -3.89 5.79 5.10
C ASP A 85 -4.76 6.15 3.89
N GLY A 86 -4.65 5.35 2.83
CA GLY A 86 -5.35 5.62 1.57
C GLY A 86 -6.87 5.59 1.67
N ARG A 87 -7.46 4.90 2.66
CA ARG A 87 -8.91 4.86 2.87
C ARG A 87 -9.38 6.13 3.56
N ALA A 88 -8.67 6.56 4.59
CA ALA A 88 -8.91 7.82 5.28
C ALA A 88 -8.77 9.00 4.30
N TRP A 89 -7.68 9.04 3.52
CA TRP A 89 -7.49 10.04 2.49
C TRP A 89 -8.62 10.01 1.45
N PHE A 90 -9.02 8.82 0.97
CA PHE A 90 -10.08 8.68 -0.03
C PHE A 90 -11.43 9.21 0.46
N ALA A 91 -11.77 8.99 1.73
CA ALA A 91 -13.02 9.41 2.34
C ALA A 91 -13.17 10.96 2.34
N GLU A 92 -12.07 11.69 2.39
CA GLU A 92 -12.04 13.16 2.38
C GLU A 92 -12.16 13.75 0.97
N GLN A 93 -12.05 12.92 -0.07
CA GLN A 93 -12.06 13.42 -1.44
C GLN A 93 -13.47 13.78 -1.92
N PRO A 94 -13.61 14.80 -2.80
CA PRO A 94 -14.89 15.07 -3.46
C PRO A 94 -15.42 13.85 -4.20
N GLN A 95 -16.75 13.72 -4.28
CA GLN A 95 -17.40 12.59 -4.95
C GLN A 95 -16.92 12.40 -6.41
N SER A 96 -16.61 13.48 -7.12
CA SER A 96 -16.06 13.42 -8.48
C SER A 96 -14.71 12.70 -8.54
N VAL A 97 -13.83 12.92 -7.56
CA VAL A 97 -12.53 12.26 -7.43
C VAL A 97 -12.73 10.79 -7.04
N GLN A 98 -13.65 10.52 -6.09
CA GLN A 98 -13.97 9.14 -5.71
C GLN A 98 -14.48 8.32 -6.90
N VAL A 99 -15.38 8.90 -7.71
CA VAL A 99 -15.90 8.29 -8.95
C VAL A 99 -14.80 8.13 -10.00
N GLN A 100 -13.90 9.10 -10.16
CA GLN A 100 -12.76 9.01 -11.09
C GLN A 100 -11.85 7.82 -10.73
N ILE A 101 -11.58 7.61 -9.44
CA ILE A 101 -10.69 6.55 -8.96
C ILE A 101 -11.38 5.18 -9.04
N MET A 102 -12.57 5.05 -8.47
CA MET A 102 -13.24 3.75 -8.31
C MET A 102 -14.03 3.33 -9.55
N GLY A 103 -14.50 4.28 -10.35
CA GLY A 103 -15.64 4.09 -11.24
C GLY A 103 -16.96 4.05 -10.44
N ARG A 104 -18.08 4.29 -11.11
CA ARG A 104 -19.41 4.36 -10.48
C ARG A 104 -19.77 3.04 -9.77
N ASP A 105 -19.77 1.93 -10.49
CA ASP A 105 -20.26 0.64 -9.99
C ASP A 105 -19.50 0.13 -8.76
N ARG A 106 -18.17 0.32 -8.75
CA ARG A 106 -17.35 -0.09 -7.60
C ARG A 106 -17.58 0.80 -6.40
N LEU A 107 -17.70 2.11 -6.62
CA LEU A 107 -18.00 3.05 -5.55
C LEU A 107 -19.36 2.74 -4.93
N ASP A 108 -20.38 2.46 -5.74
CA ASP A 108 -21.72 2.12 -5.25
C ASP A 108 -21.71 0.80 -4.47
N ARG A 109 -20.98 -0.23 -4.93
CA ARG A 109 -20.79 -1.48 -4.18
C ARG A 109 -20.02 -1.28 -2.88
N LEU A 110 -19.00 -0.40 -2.86
CA LEU A 110 -18.24 -0.07 -1.66
C LEU A 110 -19.11 0.67 -0.64
N ASN A 111 -19.89 1.66 -1.09
CA ASN A 111 -20.77 2.45 -0.24
C ASN A 111 -21.95 1.64 0.32
N SER A 112 -22.46 0.68 -0.45
CA SER A 112 -23.53 -0.23 0.00
C SER A 112 -23.02 -1.40 0.85
N GLY A 113 -21.70 -1.57 0.98
CA GLY A 113 -21.10 -2.70 1.70
C GLY A 113 -21.10 -4.03 0.94
N LEU A 114 -21.51 -4.04 -0.35
CA LEU A 114 -21.43 -5.20 -1.23
C LEU A 114 -19.99 -5.53 -1.67
N LEU A 115 -19.06 -4.59 -1.48
CA LEU A 115 -17.64 -4.75 -1.72
C LEU A 115 -16.90 -4.17 -0.52
N THR A 116 -15.88 -4.88 -0.03
CA THR A 116 -14.97 -4.38 1.00
C THR A 116 -13.61 -4.02 0.39
N TRP A 117 -12.85 -3.15 1.06
CA TRP A 117 -11.55 -2.68 0.58
C TRP A 117 -10.55 -3.82 0.35
N ASP A 118 -10.53 -4.84 1.20
CA ASP A 118 -9.65 -6.02 1.09
C ASP A 118 -9.97 -6.91 -0.13
N GLN A 119 -11.18 -6.79 -0.69
CA GLN A 119 -11.58 -7.50 -1.92
C GLN A 119 -11.14 -6.78 -3.20
N ILE A 120 -10.73 -5.51 -3.11
CA ILE A 120 -10.29 -4.71 -4.26
C ILE A 120 -8.94 -5.19 -4.82
N PRO A 121 -7.88 -5.41 -4.01
CA PRO A 121 -6.63 -5.93 -4.53
C PRO A 121 -6.73 -7.41 -4.90
N MET A 122 -5.99 -7.80 -5.93
CA MET A 122 -5.69 -9.20 -6.23
C MET A 122 -4.27 -9.33 -6.74
N ILE A 123 -3.65 -10.49 -6.54
CA ILE A 123 -2.40 -10.83 -7.22
C ILE A 123 -2.72 -11.30 -8.63
N ARG A 124 -2.10 -10.66 -9.61
CA ARG A 124 -2.04 -11.14 -10.99
C ARG A 124 -0.66 -11.72 -11.24
N GLN A 125 -0.64 -13.01 -11.56
CA GLN A 125 0.54 -13.69 -12.08
C GLN A 125 0.67 -13.39 -13.58
N SER A 126 1.90 -13.23 -14.05
CA SER A 126 2.18 -12.98 -15.47
C SER A 126 3.45 -13.72 -15.89
N PRO A 127 3.51 -14.25 -17.12
CA PRO A 127 4.75 -14.85 -17.63
C PRO A 127 5.80 -13.78 -18.00
N ASP A 128 5.35 -12.59 -18.38
CA ASP A 128 6.21 -11.49 -18.87
C ASP A 128 6.59 -10.49 -17.77
N TRP A 129 5.92 -10.57 -16.62
CA TRP A 129 6.13 -9.71 -15.47
C TRP A 129 5.94 -10.51 -14.19
N ARG A 130 6.65 -10.13 -13.13
CA ARG A 130 6.44 -10.75 -11.82
C ARG A 130 5.01 -10.57 -11.30
N ASP A 131 4.67 -11.33 -10.26
CA ASP A 131 3.43 -11.14 -9.52
C ASP A 131 3.25 -9.68 -9.10
N SER A 132 2.03 -9.20 -9.34
CA SER A 132 1.68 -7.80 -9.07
C SER A 132 0.29 -7.68 -8.49
N VAL A 133 0.16 -6.83 -7.47
CA VAL A 133 -1.13 -6.37 -6.95
C VAL A 133 -1.77 -5.49 -7.99
N VAL A 134 -2.96 -5.88 -8.46
CA VAL A 134 -3.78 -5.14 -9.41
C VAL A 134 -5.20 -4.98 -8.87
N VAL A 135 -5.99 -4.12 -9.52
CA VAL A 135 -7.42 -3.97 -9.21
C VAL A 135 -8.16 -5.22 -9.69
N ARG A 136 -8.89 -5.87 -8.77
CA ARG A 136 -9.81 -6.96 -9.10
C ARG A 136 -10.92 -6.41 -10.01
N PRO A 137 -11.13 -7.02 -11.19
CA PRO A 137 -12.31 -6.71 -12.01
C PRO A 137 -13.58 -6.98 -11.20
N LEU A 138 -14.60 -6.16 -11.39
CA LEU A 138 -15.92 -6.55 -10.90
C LEU A 138 -16.38 -7.77 -11.70
N ALA A 139 -17.01 -8.74 -11.04
CA ALA A 139 -17.68 -9.82 -11.76
C ALA A 139 -18.72 -9.19 -12.70
N ALA A 140 -18.75 -9.69 -13.95
CA ALA A 140 -19.75 -9.31 -14.93
C ALA A 140 -21.16 -9.67 -14.46
#